data_AF-A0A0M8VNL3-F1
#
_entry.id   AF-A0A0M8VNL3-F1
#
_cell.length_a   1.000
_cell.length_b   1.000
_cell.length_c   1.000
_cell.angle_alpha   90.00
_cell.angle_beta   90.00
_cell.angle_gamma   90.00
#
_symmetry.space_group_name_H-M   'P 1'
#
loop_
_entity.id
_entity.type
_entity.pdbx_description
1 polymer ?
#
loop_
_entity_poly.entity_id
_entity_poly.type
_entity_poly.pdbx_seq_one_letter_code
_entity_poly.pdbx_strand_id
1 'polypeptide(L)'
;MHQDANLRRPESDDSVRLEVSGGSTVDIRITMDGAAAARLERFGTLPERIRLEDMTADKPDAADQPERGAYNPEGAWTSFNCLAYDLGL
;
A
#
# COMPACT_ATOMS: atom_id res chain seq x y z
N MET A 1 -3.94 21.94 -45.19
CA MET A 1 -4.92 21.81 -44.09
C MET A 1 -4.56 20.58 -43.28
N HIS A 2 -3.75 20.72 -42.24
CA HIS A 2 -3.60 19.75 -41.16
C HIS A 2 -3.65 20.60 -39.89
N GLN A 3 -4.72 20.48 -39.12
CA GLN A 3 -4.89 21.23 -37.88
C GLN A 3 -4.21 20.49 -36.75
N ASP A 4 -3.37 21.21 -36.01
CA ASP A 4 -2.78 20.78 -34.75
C ASP A 4 -3.90 20.61 -33.71
N ALA A 5 -4.20 19.37 -33.35
CA ALA A 5 -5.11 19.07 -32.25
C ALA A 5 -4.37 19.29 -30.92
N ASN A 6 -4.33 20.55 -30.47
CA ASN A 6 -3.86 20.90 -29.14
C ASN A 6 -4.93 20.50 -28.12
N LEU A 7 -4.82 19.29 -27.59
CA LEU A 7 -5.71 18.75 -26.57
C LEU A 7 -5.53 19.55 -25.27
N ARG A 8 -6.30 20.64 -25.11
CA ARG A 8 -6.51 21.27 -23.81
C ARG A 8 -7.10 20.22 -22.88
N ARG A 9 -6.32 19.78 -21.88
CA ARG A 9 -6.88 19.03 -20.76
C ARG A 9 -7.99 19.89 -20.14
N PRO A 10 -9.20 19.34 -19.91
CA PRO A 10 -10.18 20.03 -19.09
C PRO A 10 -9.61 20.14 -17.68
N GLU A 11 -9.57 21.35 -17.12
CA GLU A 11 -9.32 21.52 -15.69
C GLU A 11 -10.48 20.83 -14.96
N SER A 12 -10.22 19.72 -14.28
CA SER A 12 -11.22 19.07 -13.45
C SER A 12 -11.48 19.97 -12.24
N ASP A 13 -12.70 20.47 -12.13
CA ASP A 13 -13.19 21.11 -10.90
C ASP A 13 -13.46 20.02 -9.85
N ASP A 14 -12.38 19.53 -9.24
CA ASP A 14 -12.39 18.55 -8.14
C ASP A 14 -12.64 19.26 -6.78
N SER A 15 -13.75 20.00 -6.65
CA SER A 15 -14.14 20.62 -5.39
C SER A 15 -14.89 19.63 -4.49
N VAL A 16 -14.51 19.57 -3.22
CA VAL A 16 -15.19 18.74 -2.21
C VAL A 16 -15.79 19.67 -1.16
N ARG A 17 -17.11 19.63 -1.00
CA ARG A 17 -17.83 20.40 0.04
C ARG A 17 -17.71 19.67 1.38
N LEU A 18 -17.02 20.27 2.35
CA LEU A 18 -17.06 19.84 3.75
C LEU A 18 -18.03 20.71 4.54
N GLU A 19 -19.00 20.06 5.19
CA GLU A 19 -19.90 20.69 6.15
C GLU A 19 -19.23 20.73 7.53
N VAL A 20 -18.98 21.93 8.06
CA VAL A 20 -18.48 22.08 9.44
C VAL A 20 -19.66 22.11 10.39
N SER A 21 -19.52 21.45 11.55
CA SER A 21 -20.48 21.41 12.66
C SER A 21 -20.78 22.82 13.19
N GLY A 22 -21.65 23.55 12.51
CA GLY A 22 -21.89 24.98 12.70
C GLY A 22 -22.58 25.65 11.51
N GLY A 23 -22.80 24.93 10.40
CA GLY A 23 -23.51 25.45 9.22
C GLY A 23 -22.65 26.36 8.34
N SER A 24 -21.35 26.46 8.63
CA SER A 24 -20.38 27.13 7.77
C SER A 24 -19.87 26.14 6.74
N THR A 25 -20.11 26.44 5.46
CA THR A 25 -19.59 25.62 4.35
C THR A 25 -18.22 26.13 3.95
N VAL A 26 -17.24 25.22 3.90
CA VAL A 26 -15.90 25.54 3.38
C VAL A 26 -15.76 24.84 2.04
N ASP A 27 -15.54 25.62 0.99
CA ASP A 27 -15.16 25.09 -0.32
C ASP A 27 -13.66 24.78 -0.28
N ILE A 28 -13.33 23.48 -0.24
CA ILE A 28 -11.95 23.02 -0.28
C ILE A 28 -11.67 22.55 -1.69
N ARG A 29 -10.89 23.35 -2.42
CA ARG A 29 -10.35 22.96 -3.72
C ARG A 29 -9.20 21.98 -3.51
N ILE A 30 -9.42 20.70 -3.82
CA ILE A 30 -8.34 19.71 -3.82
C ILE A 30 -7.70 19.73 -5.21
N THR A 31 -6.64 20.51 -5.36
CA THR A 31 -5.83 20.45 -6.59
C THR A 31 -4.87 19.26 -6.51
N MET A 32 -4.49 18.71 -7.65
CA MET A 32 -3.46 17.66 -7.71
C MET A 32 -2.16 18.12 -7.05
N ASP A 33 -1.80 19.39 -7.23
CA ASP A 33 -0.63 20.01 -6.60
C ASP A 33 -0.79 20.11 -5.08
N GLY A 34 -1.96 20.49 -4.58
CA GLY A 34 -2.25 20.56 -3.14
C GLY A 34 -2.24 19.18 -2.49
N ALA A 35 -2.83 18.18 -3.15
CA ALA A 35 -2.77 16.80 -2.69
C ALA A 35 -1.33 16.24 -2.73
N ALA A 36 -0.52 16.62 -3.72
CA ALA A 36 0.91 16.27 -3.79
C ALA A 36 1.70 16.93 -2.66
N ALA A 37 1.45 18.22 -2.37
CA ALA A 37 2.07 18.95 -1.26
C ALA A 37 1.73 18.33 0.10
N ALA A 38 0.47 17.98 0.35
CA ALA A 38 0.05 17.32 1.58
C ALA A 38 0.73 15.93 1.76
N ARG A 39 0.97 15.20 0.65
CA ARG A 39 1.72 13.94 0.70
C ARG A 39 3.20 14.18 1.00
N LEU A 40 3.83 15.20 0.40
CA LEU A 40 5.23 15.56 0.66
C LEU A 40 5.43 16.04 2.10
N GLU A 41 4.49 16.80 2.67
CA GLU A 41 4.52 17.19 4.08
C GLU A 41 4.43 15.96 4.99
N ARG A 42 3.55 15.01 4.67
CA ARG A 42 3.32 13.81 5.49
C ARG A 42 4.42 12.77 5.38
N PHE A 43 5.02 12.61 4.19
CA PHE A 43 5.90 11.49 3.87
C PHE A 43 7.31 11.90 3.44
N GLY A 44 7.57 13.20 3.25
CA GLY A 44 8.85 13.69 2.78
C GLY A 44 9.16 13.28 1.33
N THR A 45 10.45 13.31 0.98
CA THR A 45 10.95 12.79 -0.30
C THR A 45 11.30 11.32 -0.17
N LEU A 46 11.24 10.58 -1.29
CA LEU A 46 11.74 9.22 -1.32
C LEU A 46 13.24 9.22 -1.01
N PRO A 47 13.71 8.35 -0.09
CA PRO A 47 15.13 8.13 0.14
C PRO A 47 15.86 7.65 -1.12
N GLU A 48 17.19 7.69 -1.10
CA GLU A 48 18.00 7.09 -2.16
C GLU A 48 17.64 5.60 -2.33
N ARG A 49 17.58 5.15 -3.58
CA ARG A 49 17.27 3.76 -3.90
C ARG A 49 18.38 2.86 -3.36
N ILE A 50 18.00 1.85 -2.59
CA ILE A 50 18.94 0.80 -2.17
C ILE A 50 19.44 0.02 -3.38
N ARG A 51 20.69 -0.44 -3.31
CA ARG A 51 21.26 -1.26 -4.39
C ARG A 51 20.51 -2.59 -4.47
N LEU A 52 20.43 -3.17 -5.66
CA LEU A 52 19.67 -4.40 -5.88
C LEU A 52 20.20 -5.54 -5.01
N GLU A 53 21.53 -5.62 -4.87
CA GLU A 53 22.23 -6.57 -4.02
C GLU A 53 21.87 -6.44 -2.53
N ASP A 54 21.45 -5.26 -2.07
CA ASP A 54 21.06 -5.00 -0.69
C ASP A 54 19.55 -5.18 -0.46
N MET A 55 18.76 -5.48 -1.52
CA MET A 55 17.31 -5.70 -1.41
C MET A 55 16.95 -7.03 -0.75
N THR A 56 17.89 -7.98 -0.69
CA THR A 56 17.70 -9.31 -0.11
C THR A 56 18.58 -9.47 1.11
N ALA A 57 17.97 -9.79 2.26
CA ALA A 57 18.73 -10.21 3.42
C ALA A 57 19.05 -11.71 3.28
N ASP A 58 20.34 -12.06 3.22
CA ASP A 58 20.77 -13.43 3.49
C ASP A 58 20.51 -13.72 4.96
N LYS A 59 19.36 -14.32 5.24
CA LYS A 59 19.11 -14.94 6.53
C LYS A 59 19.76 -16.33 6.47
N PRO A 60 20.86 -16.60 7.21
CA PRO A 60 21.28 -17.99 7.38
C PRO A 60 20.07 -18.73 7.93
N ASP A 61 19.67 -19.80 7.25
CA ASP A 61 18.56 -20.62 7.68
C ASP A 61 18.96 -21.16 9.05
N ALA A 62 18.40 -20.57 10.11
CA ALA A 62 18.71 -20.92 11.48
C ALA A 62 17.97 -22.22 11.82
N ALA A 63 18.20 -23.26 11.03
CA ALA A 63 17.79 -24.63 11.32
C ALA A 63 18.24 -25.61 10.22
N ASP A 64 19.52 -25.99 10.23
CA ASP A 64 19.85 -27.42 10.09
C ASP A 64 19.36 -28.15 11.36
N GLN A 65 18.06 -28.04 11.67
CA GLN A 65 17.39 -28.74 12.75
C GLN A 65 16.63 -29.89 12.07
N PRO A 66 17.24 -31.07 11.92
CA PRO A 66 16.61 -32.20 11.23
C PRO A 66 15.25 -32.57 11.85
N GLU A 67 15.07 -32.32 13.16
CA GLU A 67 13.79 -32.41 13.86
C GLU A 67 12.66 -31.49 13.33
N ARG A 68 12.97 -30.31 12.76
CA ARG A 68 11.95 -29.43 12.15
C ARG A 68 11.45 -29.91 10.78
N GLY A 69 12.30 -30.64 10.06
CA GLY A 69 11.97 -31.24 8.76
C GLY A 69 11.41 -32.66 8.88
N ALA A 70 11.52 -33.29 10.05
CA ALA A 70 10.98 -34.61 10.30
C ALA A 70 9.44 -34.57 10.31
N TYR A 71 8.81 -35.32 9.41
CA TYR A 71 7.36 -35.46 9.35
C TYR A 71 6.84 -36.07 10.66
N ASN A 72 6.12 -35.25 11.45
CA ASN A 72 5.44 -35.68 12.67
C ASN A 72 3.92 -35.80 12.41
N PRO A 73 3.39 -36.99 12.11
CA PRO A 73 1.96 -37.16 11.81
C PRO A 73 1.07 -36.79 13.01
N GLU A 74 1.53 -37.03 14.24
CA GLU A 74 0.79 -36.73 15.48
C GLU A 74 0.75 -35.23 15.82
N GLY A 75 1.69 -34.44 15.29
CA GLY A 75 1.73 -32.97 15.50
C GLY A 75 1.19 -32.16 14.31
N ALA A 76 1.06 -32.78 13.14
CA ALA A 76 0.66 -32.09 11.91
C ALA A 76 -0.77 -31.54 11.96
N TRP A 77 -1.68 -32.20 12.69
CA TRP A 77 -3.08 -31.75 12.80
C TRP A 77 -3.21 -30.37 13.47
N THR A 78 -2.28 -29.99 14.35
CA THR A 78 -2.30 -28.70 15.05
C THR A 78 -2.03 -27.52 14.11
N SER A 79 -1.39 -27.74 12.96
CA SER A 79 -1.11 -26.68 11.98
C SER A 79 -2.29 -26.36 11.07
N PHE A 80 -3.30 -27.23 11.00
CA PHE A 80 -4.47 -27.05 10.13
C PHE A 80 -5.68 -26.42 10.82
N ASN A 81 -5.54 -25.89 12.04
CA ASN A 81 -6.66 -25.33 12.80
C ASN A 81 -7.41 -24.22 12.05
N CYS A 82 -6.70 -23.31 11.34
CA CYS A 82 -7.37 -22.27 10.55
C CYS A 82 -8.14 -22.86 9.36
N LEU A 83 -7.53 -23.82 8.65
CA LEU A 83 -8.16 -24.52 7.53
C LEU A 83 -9.38 -25.35 7.99
N ALA A 84 -9.29 -26.01 9.15
CA ALA A 84 -10.39 -26.76 9.74
C ALA A 84 -11.55 -25.83 10.12
N TYR A 85 -11.25 -24.66 10.69
CA TYR A 85 -12.25 -23.63 10.98
C TYR A 85 -12.92 -23.11 9.71
N ASP A 86 -12.15 -22.83 8.66
CA ASP A 86 -12.67 -22.36 7.37
C ASP A 86 -13.59 -23.41 6.68
N LEU A 87 -13.37 -24.70 6.95
CA LEU A 87 -14.15 -25.81 6.40
C LEU A 87 -15.28 -26.30 7.33
N GLY A 88 -15.34 -25.82 8.58
CA GLY A 88 -16.34 -26.20 9.57
C GLY A 88 -16.20 -27.63 10.12
N LEU A 89 -14.97 -28.14 10.20
CA LEU A 89 -14.63 -29.47 10.76
C LEU A 89 -14.40 -29.46 12.27
#